data_AF-A0A0W0VR86-F1
#
_entry.id   AF-A0A0W0VR86-F1
#
_cell.length_a   1.000
_cell.length_b   1.000
_cell.length_c   1.000
_cell.angle_alpha   90.00
_cell.angle_beta   90.00
_cell.angle_gamma   90.00
#
_symmetry.space_group_name_H-M   'P 1'
#
loop_
_entity.id
_entity.type
_entity.pdbx_description
1 polymer ?
#
loop_
_entity_poly.entity_id
_entity_poly.type
_entity_poly.pdbx_seq_one_letter_code
_entity_poly.pdbx_strand_id
1 'polypeptide(L)'
;MNAAAKMIHQSNFFTGQFTDIRISRQFCLRVILALSVFFSALAVVYVTNLHRITFNQLQQAEERAHHLQLQWGQLLLEQASLASPARVQKLAIEKLGMRFTSGKQVINLRAQ
;
A
#
# COMPACT_ATOMS: atom_id res chain seq x y z
N MET A 1 45.36 70.79 7.66
CA MET A 1 44.46 70.65 6.49
C MET A 1 44.80 69.49 5.54
N ASN A 2 45.98 68.84 5.61
CA ASN A 2 46.35 67.74 4.69
C ASN A 2 46.14 66.31 5.22
N ALA A 3 45.67 66.13 6.46
CA ALA A 3 45.44 64.80 7.03
C ALA A 3 44.14 64.14 6.56
N ALA A 4 43.10 64.93 6.28
CA ALA A 4 41.78 64.44 5.83
C ALA A 4 41.79 63.97 4.37
N ALA A 5 42.57 64.61 3.49
CA ALA A 5 42.69 64.24 2.08
C ALA A 5 43.35 62.87 1.86
N LYS A 6 44.12 62.37 2.85
CA LYS A 6 44.78 61.06 2.78
C LYS A 6 43.88 59.88 3.20
N MET A 7 42.72 60.16 3.79
CA MET A 7 41.81 59.13 4.34
C MET A 7 40.76 58.62 3.35
N ILE A 8 40.65 59.21 2.15
CA ILE A 8 39.60 58.88 1.16
C ILE A 8 40.02 57.75 0.20
N HIS A 9 41.29 57.33 0.18
CA HIS A 9 41.79 56.27 -0.72
C HIS A 9 41.94 54.90 -0.03
N GLN A 10 41.11 54.61 0.97
CA GLN A 10 41.07 53.29 1.62
C GLN A 10 39.71 52.58 1.44
N SER A 11 38.98 52.92 0.38
CA SER A 11 37.79 52.17 -0.06
C SER A 11 38.12 50.89 -0.83
N ASN A 12 39.26 50.25 -0.52
CA ASN A 12 39.58 48.88 -0.93
C ASN A 12 39.37 47.88 0.21
N PHE A 13 38.73 48.27 1.32
CA PHE A 13 38.49 47.37 2.46
C PHE A 13 37.34 46.38 2.23
N PHE A 14 36.66 46.43 1.08
CA PHE A 14 35.57 45.49 0.74
C PHE A 14 35.96 44.42 -0.30
N THR A 15 37.22 44.38 -0.73
CA THR A 15 37.66 43.48 -1.82
C THR A 15 38.78 42.56 -1.35
N GLY A 16 38.50 41.75 -0.32
CA GLY A 16 39.48 40.76 0.17
C GLY A 16 38.93 39.65 1.07
N GLN A 17 37.86 39.88 1.85
CA GLN A 17 37.32 38.82 2.72
C GLN A 17 36.61 37.68 1.96
N PHE A 18 36.19 37.92 0.70
CA PHE A 18 35.59 36.87 -0.14
C PHE A 18 36.64 36.07 -0.93
N THR A 19 37.90 36.53 -0.96
CA THR A 19 38.97 35.95 -1.78
C THR A 19 39.82 34.94 -1.00
N ASP A 20 39.72 34.93 0.33
CA ASP A 20 40.25 33.85 1.18
C ASP A 20 39.29 32.66 1.30
N ILE A 21 38.43 32.45 0.29
CA ILE A 21 38.02 31.10 -0.10
C ILE A 21 39.25 30.42 -0.73
N ARG A 22 40.25 30.15 0.12
CA ARG A 22 41.13 29.00 -0.03
C ARG A 22 40.18 27.82 -0.01
N ILE A 23 39.75 27.39 -1.19
CA ILE A 23 39.00 26.16 -1.45
C ILE A 23 39.85 25.02 -0.90
N SER A 24 39.77 24.84 0.41
CA SER A 24 40.42 23.79 1.15
C SER A 24 39.55 22.57 0.95
N ARG A 25 40.17 21.40 0.76
CA ARG A 25 39.50 20.10 0.60
C ARG A 25 38.33 19.91 1.58
N GLN A 26 38.46 20.46 2.79
CA GLN A 26 37.46 20.41 3.85
C GLN A 26 36.15 21.17 3.52
N PHE A 27 36.20 22.31 2.84
CA PHE A 27 34.99 23.08 2.50
C PHE A 27 34.19 22.37 1.40
N CYS A 28 34.85 21.85 0.36
CA CYS A 28 34.20 21.03 -0.66
C CYS A 28 33.52 19.80 -0.06
N LEU A 29 34.17 19.09 0.86
CA LEU A 29 33.57 17.94 1.53
C LEU A 29 32.31 18.30 2.31
N ARG A 30 32.31 19.43 3.02
CA ARG A 30 31.12 19.91 3.76
C ARG A 30 29.97 20.24 2.82
N VAL A 31 30.24 20.92 1.70
CA VAL A 31 29.22 21.26 0.70
C VAL A 31 28.66 20.00 0.04
N ILE A 32 29.52 19.06 -0.35
CA ILE A 32 29.09 17.78 -0.95
C ILE A 32 28.22 17.00 0.03
N LEU A 33 28.62 16.93 1.31
CA LEU A 33 27.85 16.23 2.34
C LEU A 33 26.47 16.88 2.53
N ALA A 34 26.42 18.22 2.60
CA ALA A 34 25.16 18.96 2.74
C ALA A 34 24.23 18.73 1.54
N LEU A 35 24.78 18.78 0.32
CA LEU A 35 24.03 18.48 -0.91
C LEU A 35 23.54 17.02 -0.93
N SER A 36 24.39 16.06 -0.54
CA SER A 36 24.03 14.65 -0.48
C SER A 36 22.85 14.41 0.46
N VAL A 37 22.87 15.00 1.66
CA VAL A 37 21.76 14.91 2.62
C VAL A 37 20.50 15.56 2.06
N PHE A 38 20.62 16.72 1.41
CA PHE A 38 19.49 17.40 0.78
C PHE A 38 18.84 16.55 -0.32
N PHE A 39 19.64 15.98 -1.22
CA PHE A 39 19.14 15.08 -2.26
C PHE A 39 18.56 13.80 -1.69
N SER A 40 19.13 13.25 -0.62
CA SER A 40 18.59 12.10 0.08
C SER A 40 17.20 12.39 0.64
N ALA A 41 17.00 13.54 1.29
CA ALA A 41 15.70 13.95 1.80
C ALA A 41 14.65 14.07 0.68
N LEU A 42 15.01 14.69 -0.45
CA LEU A 42 14.13 14.79 -1.62
C LEU A 42 13.82 13.42 -2.23
N ALA A 43 14.83 12.55 -2.35
CA ALA A 43 14.68 11.21 -2.89
C ALA A 43 13.72 10.37 -2.04
N VAL A 44 13.82 10.44 -0.71
CA VAL A 44 12.90 9.74 0.20
C VAL A 44 11.46 10.20 0.01
N VAL A 45 11.22 11.51 -0.10
CA VAL A 45 9.88 12.06 -0.37
C VAL A 45 9.36 11.58 -1.73
N TYR A 46 10.20 11.64 -2.76
CA TYR A 46 9.86 11.21 -4.11
C TYR A 46 9.50 9.73 -4.17
N VAL A 47 10.35 8.86 -3.60
CA VAL A 47 10.13 7.42 -3.55
C VAL A 47 8.86 7.10 -2.76
N THR A 48 8.62 7.78 -1.64
CA THR A 48 7.41 7.60 -0.84
C THR A 48 6.15 7.95 -1.64
N ASN A 49 6.18 9.07 -2.37
CA ASN A 49 5.05 9.47 -3.22
C ASN A 49 4.81 8.46 -4.34
N LEU A 50 5.88 8.00 -5.01
CA LEU A 50 5.78 7.00 -6.06
C LEU A 50 5.23 5.66 -5.52
N HIS A 51 5.69 5.26 -4.33
CA HIS A 51 5.22 4.05 -3.67
C HIS A 51 3.73 4.14 -3.35
N ARG A 52 3.24 5.29 -2.85
CA ARG A 52 1.81 5.52 -2.61
C ARG A 52 0.96 5.35 -3.87
N ILE A 53 1.43 5.84 -5.02
CA ILE A 53 0.67 5.76 -6.28
C ILE A 53 0.60 4.31 -6.77
N THR A 54 1.75 3.63 -6.88
CA THR A 54 1.82 2.25 -7.38
C THR A 54 1.10 1.28 -6.43
N PHE A 55 1.26 1.47 -5.11
CA PHE A 55 0.61 0.64 -4.11
C PHE A 55 -0.91 0.82 -4.10
N ASN A 56 -1.43 2.04 -4.30
CA ASN A 56 -2.87 2.28 -4.34
C ASN A 56 -3.53 1.54 -5.52
N GLN A 57 -2.88 1.45 -6.68
CA GLN A 57 -3.39 0.67 -7.81
C GLN A 57 -3.49 -0.83 -7.48
N LEU A 58 -2.45 -1.38 -6.84
CA LEU A 58 -2.45 -2.76 -6.39
C LEU A 58 -3.55 -3.01 -5.35
N GLN A 59 -3.65 -2.12 -4.36
CA GLN A 59 -4.62 -2.22 -3.29
C GLN A 59 -6.07 -2.16 -3.80
N GLN A 60 -6.36 -1.30 -4.79
CA GLN A 60 -7.68 -1.28 -5.42
C GLN A 60 -8.04 -2.59 -6.14
N ALA A 61 -7.07 -3.24 -6.77
CA ALA A 61 -7.29 -4.53 -7.43
C ALA A 61 -7.58 -5.62 -6.39
N GLU A 62 -6.82 -5.65 -5.29
CA GLU A 62 -7.05 -6.58 -4.19
C GLU A 62 -8.40 -6.35 -3.50
N GLU A 63 -8.78 -5.10 -3.25
CA GLU A 63 -10.08 -4.76 -2.65
C GLU A 63 -11.25 -5.27 -3.50
N ARG A 64 -11.17 -5.12 -4.83
CA ARG A 64 -12.18 -5.66 -5.76
C ARG A 64 -12.24 -7.19 -5.71
N ALA A 65 -11.09 -7.84 -5.72
CA ALA A 65 -11.01 -9.30 -5.64
C ALA A 65 -11.61 -9.81 -4.31
N HIS A 66 -11.28 -9.16 -3.20
CA HIS A 66 -11.79 -9.48 -1.88
C HIS A 66 -13.32 -9.29 -1.80
N HIS A 67 -13.84 -8.18 -2.35
CA HIS A 67 -15.29 -7.96 -2.40
C HIS A 67 -16.00 -9.05 -3.19
N LEU A 68 -15.45 -9.46 -4.34
CA LEU A 68 -16.01 -10.55 -5.13
C LEU A 68 -15.97 -11.88 -4.37
N GLN A 69 -14.87 -12.18 -3.69
CA GLN A 69 -14.73 -13.38 -2.85
C GLN A 69 -15.80 -13.44 -1.75
N LEU A 70 -16.09 -12.31 -1.10
CA LEU A 70 -17.14 -12.21 -0.10
C LEU A 70 -18.53 -12.50 -0.71
N GLN A 71 -18.83 -11.91 -1.85
CA GLN A 71 -20.10 -12.15 -2.56
C GLN A 71 -20.24 -13.62 -2.98
N TRP A 72 -19.18 -14.22 -3.49
CA TRP A 72 -19.15 -15.66 -3.80
C TRP A 72 -19.39 -16.52 -2.56
N GLY A 73 -18.78 -16.18 -1.43
CA GLY A 73 -19.02 -16.86 -0.16
C GLY A 73 -20.48 -16.76 0.30
N GLN A 74 -21.09 -15.58 0.19
CA GLN A 74 -22.51 -15.38 0.49
C GLN A 74 -23.40 -16.22 -0.43
N LEU A 75 -23.14 -16.20 -1.73
CA LEU A 75 -23.90 -16.97 -2.71
C LEU A 75 -23.75 -18.48 -2.51
N LEU A 76 -22.57 -18.94 -2.10
CA LEU A 76 -22.33 -20.35 -1.76
C LEU A 76 -23.13 -20.75 -0.51
N LEU A 77 -23.20 -19.88 0.50
CA LEU A 77 -24.01 -20.10 1.70
C LEU A 77 -25.51 -20.09 1.37
N GLU A 78 -25.96 -19.20 0.50
CA GLU A 78 -27.33 -19.21 -0.01
C GLU A 78 -27.64 -20.52 -0.75
N GLN A 79 -26.74 -20.99 -1.62
CA GLN A 79 -26.89 -22.27 -2.30
C GLN A 79 -26.87 -23.45 -1.33
N ALA A 80 -26.00 -23.46 -0.33
CA ALA A 80 -25.96 -24.50 0.70
C ALA A 80 -27.25 -24.49 1.55
N SER A 81 -27.84 -23.32 1.79
CA SER A 81 -29.13 -23.17 2.47
C SER A 81 -30.30 -23.62 1.58
N LEU A 82 -30.23 -23.39 0.28
CA LEU A 82 -31.24 -23.84 -0.69
C LEU A 82 -31.14 -25.33 -1.04
N ALA A 83 -29.92 -25.87 -1.02
CA ALA A 83 -29.58 -27.29 -1.08
C ALA A 83 -29.69 -27.96 0.30
N SER A 84 -30.06 -27.19 1.34
CA SER A 84 -30.32 -27.73 2.67
C SER A 84 -31.33 -28.87 2.51
N PRO A 85 -31.04 -30.04 3.11
CA PRO A 85 -31.83 -31.27 2.97
C PRO A 85 -33.34 -31.07 3.13
N ALA A 86 -33.77 -30.01 3.82
CA ALA A 86 -35.17 -29.61 3.97
C ALA A 86 -35.92 -29.37 2.65
N ARG A 87 -35.30 -28.79 1.60
CA ARG A 87 -36.00 -28.56 0.33
C ARG A 87 -36.06 -29.82 -0.52
N VAL A 88 -34.98 -30.61 -0.54
CA VAL A 88 -34.95 -31.94 -1.16
C VAL A 88 -35.97 -32.87 -0.47
N GLN A 89 -36.05 -32.83 0.85
CA GLN A 89 -37.02 -33.60 1.64
C GLN A 89 -38.46 -33.16 1.36
N LYS A 90 -38.75 -31.85 1.32
CA LYS A 90 -40.08 -31.35 0.93
C LYS A 90 -40.46 -31.78 -0.48
N LEU A 91 -39.56 -31.63 -1.45
CA LEU A 91 -39.81 -32.02 -2.83
C LEU A 91 -39.96 -33.55 -2.98
N ALA A 92 -39.21 -34.35 -2.23
CA ALA A 92 -39.36 -35.80 -2.20
C ALA A 92 -40.69 -36.25 -1.57
N ILE A 93 -41.15 -35.56 -0.53
CA ILE A 93 -42.47 -35.81 0.08
C ILE A 93 -43.59 -35.40 -0.89
N GLU A 94 -43.48 -34.25 -1.54
CA GLU A 94 -44.56 -33.64 -2.33
C GLU A 94 -44.64 -34.17 -3.77
N LYS A 95 -43.51 -34.35 -4.46
CA LYS A 95 -43.46 -34.83 -5.87
C LYS A 95 -43.31 -36.34 -5.99
N LEU A 96 -42.59 -36.98 -5.06
CA LEU A 96 -42.36 -38.43 -5.09
C LEU A 96 -43.23 -39.20 -4.08
N GLY A 97 -44.04 -38.51 -3.27
CA GLY A 97 -44.90 -39.15 -2.27
C GLY A 97 -44.13 -39.88 -1.16
N MET A 98 -42.84 -39.59 -0.98
CA MET A 98 -42.02 -40.26 0.03
C MET A 98 -42.50 -39.90 1.44
N ARG A 99 -42.88 -40.91 2.24
CA ARG A 99 -43.13 -40.75 3.68
C ARG A 99 -41.91 -41.23 4.44
N PHE A 100 -41.54 -40.54 5.52
CA PHE A 100 -40.46 -40.99 6.40
C PHE A 100 -40.88 -42.30 7.07
N THR A 101 -40.27 -43.41 6.68
CA THR A 101 -40.59 -44.73 7.22
C THR A 101 -40.05 -44.81 8.64
N SER A 102 -40.94 -44.71 9.64
CA SER A 102 -40.61 -44.96 11.04
C SER A 102 -40.16 -46.42 11.22
N GLY A 103 -38.84 -46.63 11.28
CA GLY A 103 -38.12 -47.75 11.90
C GLY A 103 -38.43 -49.21 11.51
N LYS A 104 -39.47 -49.51 10.73
CA LYS A 104 -39.98 -50.88 10.54
C LYS A 104 -39.80 -51.47 9.14
N GLN A 105 -39.22 -50.74 8.19
CA GLN A 105 -38.91 -51.26 6.85
C GLN A 105 -37.51 -50.82 6.42
N VAL A 106 -36.49 -51.43 7.02
CA VAL A 106 -35.12 -51.38 6.52
C VAL A 106 -34.75 -52.80 6.12
N ILE A 107 -34.77 -53.07 4.82
CA ILE A 107 -34.34 -54.37 4.28
C ILE A 107 -32.83 -54.23 3.98
N ASN A 108 -32.01 -54.81 4.86
CA ASN A 108 -30.57 -54.89 4.63
C ASN A 108 -30.29 -55.91 3.54
N LEU A 109 -30.07 -55.44 2.31
CA LEU A 109 -29.51 -56.28 1.24
C LEU A 109 -28.03 -56.48 1.53
N ARG A 110 -27.72 -57.59 2.22
CA ARG A 110 -26.36 -58.11 2.32
C ARG A 110 -25.99 -58.69 0.95
N ALA A 111 -25.19 -57.95 0.19
CA ALA A 111 -24.48 -58.52 -0.95
C ALA A 111 -23.44 -59.51 -0.40
N GLN A 112 -23.50 -60.75 -0.88
CA GLN A 112 -22.63 -61.86 -0.51
C GLN A 112 -21.57 -62.06 -1.59
#